data_AF-A0A1S4E5Z5-F1
#
_entry.id   AF-A0A1S4E5Z5-F1
#
_cell.length_a   1.000
_cell.length_b   1.000
_cell.length_c   1.000
_cell.angle_alpha   90.00
_cell.angle_beta   90.00
_cell.angle_gamma   90.00
#
_symmetry.space_group_name_H-M   'P 1'
#
loop_
_entity.id
_entity.type
_entity.pdbx_description
1 polymer ?
#
loop_
_entity_poly.entity_id
_entity_poly.type
_entity_poly.pdbx_seq_one_letter_code
_entity_poly.pdbx_strand_id
1 'polypeptide(L)'
;MASRFSYFQLHRRLYTTTTDQWSIKQVRNSNFHGCLGDLKNHISDSDFIAFFLQRTGSSSFPWHRPQPFDTLDTAYCKAKYAAEKFQILQFSLCPFSVRDSKLIAHPYNFHLFPRDELNIGMPSYSFSCQVSHLTSIAREDFDFGAWVYDGKPNCGQFTSVSPSLIEEKFKELRNLEDEESKKFRGFREVIEMISASQNPIVSYSSLHEFTFIHSKFLAPLPTSIDEFASSLHLVFPQVLEVKQLMSKIGGLSKPMSIAAALSYLKKHYYAPTYLDIPIEAPGNDHKPQGHNAIRLCHLFAKVCSLLKIDLSGV
;
A
#
# COMPACT_ATOMS: atom_id res chain seq x y z
N MET A 1 17.19 17.43 -64.54
CA MET A 1 17.32 15.98 -64.27
C MET A 1 17.57 15.79 -62.78
N ALA A 2 16.51 15.50 -62.04
CA ALA A 2 16.57 15.15 -60.63
C ALA A 2 16.79 13.63 -60.53
N SER A 3 17.86 13.18 -59.85
CA SER A 3 18.06 11.77 -59.56
C SER A 3 17.56 11.43 -58.15
N ARG A 4 16.70 10.41 -58.13
CA ARG A 4 16.04 9.77 -57.01
C ARG A 4 16.99 9.30 -55.91
N PHE A 5 16.71 9.70 -54.67
CA PHE A 5 16.96 8.88 -53.48
C PHE A 5 15.68 8.91 -52.63
N SER A 6 14.85 7.89 -52.83
CA SER A 6 13.76 7.54 -51.90
C SER A 6 14.32 6.48 -50.97
N TYR A 7 14.57 6.85 -49.72
CA TYR A 7 14.89 5.93 -48.63
C TYR A 7 14.01 6.29 -47.43
N PHE A 8 13.08 5.38 -47.13
CA PHE A 8 12.36 5.18 -45.87
C PHE A 8 11.87 6.45 -45.12
N GLN A 9 10.64 6.88 -45.44
CA GLN A 9 9.78 7.49 -44.43
C GLN A 9 9.42 6.42 -43.38
N LEU A 10 10.31 6.21 -42.41
CA LEU A 10 9.95 5.56 -41.16
C LEU A 10 8.98 6.50 -40.44
N HIS A 11 7.71 6.10 -40.42
CA HIS A 11 6.68 6.68 -39.58
C HIS A 11 7.20 6.78 -38.14
N ARG A 12 7.69 7.97 -37.78
CA ARG A 12 7.89 8.39 -36.41
C ARG A 12 6.48 8.51 -35.81
N ARG A 13 5.91 7.38 -35.37
CA ARG A 13 4.76 7.39 -34.45
C ARG A 13 5.25 8.16 -33.23
N LEU A 14 4.82 9.41 -33.16
CA LEU A 14 4.94 10.25 -31.98
C LEU A 14 4.31 9.44 -30.84
N TYR A 15 5.13 9.00 -29.90
CA TYR A 15 4.66 8.52 -28.61
C TYR A 15 4.06 9.73 -27.90
N THR A 16 2.78 9.96 -28.15
CA THR A 16 1.97 10.86 -27.34
C THR A 16 1.87 10.22 -25.97
N THR A 17 2.51 10.86 -24.99
CA THR A 17 2.31 10.66 -23.56
C THR A 17 0.81 10.77 -23.24
N THR A 18 0.12 9.64 -23.22
CA THR A 18 -1.13 9.53 -22.47
C THR A 18 -0.75 9.70 -21.00
N THR A 19 -1.25 10.77 -20.38
CA THR A 19 -1.39 10.81 -18.93
C THR A 19 -2.02 9.50 -18.48
N ASP A 20 -1.31 8.72 -17.66
CA ASP A 20 -1.73 7.43 -17.14
C ASP A 20 -3.08 7.56 -16.42
N GLN A 21 -4.19 7.40 -17.15
CA GLN A 21 -5.55 7.50 -16.64
C GLN A 21 -5.97 6.12 -16.15
N TRP A 22 -5.36 5.69 -15.05
CA TRP A 22 -5.68 4.44 -14.39
C TRP A 22 -6.95 4.61 -13.56
N SER A 23 -7.98 3.80 -13.82
CA SER A 23 -9.16 3.74 -12.97
C SER A 23 -8.82 2.98 -11.68
N ILE A 24 -8.95 3.65 -10.54
CA ILE A 24 -8.75 3.05 -9.22
C ILE A 24 -10.08 3.00 -8.49
N LYS A 25 -10.46 1.82 -8.00
CA LYS A 25 -11.70 1.65 -7.23
C LYS A 25 -11.56 2.32 -5.86
N GLN A 26 -12.25 3.43 -5.67
CA GLN A 26 -12.29 4.13 -4.38
C GLN A 26 -13.26 3.42 -3.44
N VAL A 27 -12.75 2.91 -2.32
CA VAL A 27 -13.54 2.19 -1.32
C VAL A 27 -13.69 3.03 -0.06
N ARG A 28 -14.94 3.29 0.30
CA ARG A 28 -15.40 4.05 1.46
C ARG A 28 -16.31 3.15 2.31
N ASN A 29 -16.80 3.62 3.45
CA ASN A 29 -17.68 2.82 4.30
C ASN A 29 -18.96 2.42 3.58
N SER A 30 -19.55 3.35 2.83
CA SER A 30 -20.78 3.17 2.03
C SER A 30 -20.73 2.01 1.02
N ASN A 31 -19.59 1.77 0.36
CA ASN A 31 -19.45 0.73 -0.67
C ASN A 31 -18.55 -0.44 -0.24
N PHE A 32 -18.04 -0.45 0.99
CA PHE A 32 -17.06 -1.44 1.48
C PHE A 32 -17.52 -2.88 1.25
N HIS A 33 -18.68 -3.25 1.80
CA HIS A 33 -19.18 -4.63 1.75
C HIS A 33 -19.48 -5.10 0.32
N GLY A 34 -19.98 -4.21 -0.53
CA GLY A 34 -20.26 -4.52 -1.94
C GLY A 34 -18.99 -4.83 -2.75
N CYS A 35 -17.83 -4.34 -2.31
CA CYS A 35 -16.56 -4.55 -3.00
C CYS A 35 -15.80 -5.81 -2.54
N LEU A 36 -16.17 -6.41 -1.40
CA LEU A 36 -15.38 -7.51 -0.80
C LEU A 36 -15.40 -8.79 -1.64
N GLY A 37 -16.52 -9.09 -2.30
CA GLY A 37 -16.62 -10.24 -3.19
C GLY A 37 -15.62 -10.16 -4.34
N ASP A 38 -15.64 -9.05 -5.08
CA ASP A 38 -14.70 -8.79 -6.18
C ASP A 38 -13.24 -8.82 -5.68
N LEU A 39 -12.99 -8.16 -4.54
CA LEU A 39 -11.64 -8.09 -3.98
C LEU A 39 -11.11 -9.48 -3.61
N LYS A 40 -11.94 -10.32 -3.00
CA LYS A 40 -11.57 -11.68 -2.63
C LYS A 40 -11.19 -12.50 -3.86
N ASN A 41 -11.94 -12.38 -4.95
CA ASN A 41 -11.62 -13.05 -6.21
C ASN A 41 -10.29 -12.53 -6.78
N HIS A 42 -10.11 -11.21 -6.86
CA HIS A 42 -8.87 -10.61 -7.37
C HIS A 42 -7.64 -10.97 -6.53
N ILE A 43 -7.78 -11.08 -5.20
CA ILE A 43 -6.70 -11.56 -4.32
C ILE A 43 -6.38 -13.03 -4.63
N SER A 44 -7.41 -13.87 -4.76
CA SER A 44 -7.24 -15.31 -5.00
C SER A 44 -6.62 -15.61 -6.37
N ASP A 45 -6.95 -14.81 -7.39
CA ASP A 45 -6.44 -14.96 -8.77
C ASP A 45 -5.09 -14.26 -9.00
N SER A 46 -4.61 -13.47 -8.02
CA SER A 46 -3.35 -12.74 -8.12
C SER A 46 -2.15 -13.66 -7.89
N ASP A 47 -1.02 -13.29 -8.50
CA ASP A 47 0.27 -13.92 -8.26
C ASP A 47 0.99 -13.22 -7.10
N PHE A 48 0.86 -11.89 -6.98
CA PHE A 48 1.37 -11.13 -5.84
C PHE A 48 0.52 -9.89 -5.56
N ILE A 49 0.69 -9.33 -4.37
CA ILE A 49 -0.09 -8.18 -3.89
C ILE A 49 0.87 -7.05 -3.54
N ALA A 50 0.61 -5.85 -4.04
CA ALA A 50 1.26 -4.64 -3.55
C ALA A 50 0.29 -3.80 -2.75
N PHE A 51 0.82 -3.12 -1.74
CA PHE A 51 0.09 -2.05 -1.09
C PHE A 51 0.99 -0.84 -0.86
N PHE A 52 0.35 0.29 -0.59
CA PHE A 52 1.01 1.54 -0.21
C PHE A 52 0.15 2.30 0.80
N LEU A 53 0.79 2.89 1.81
CA LEU A 53 0.09 3.60 2.88
C LEU A 53 0.27 5.11 2.78
N GLN A 54 -0.84 5.82 2.60
CA GLN A 54 -0.89 7.26 2.81
C GLN A 54 -1.14 7.56 4.28
N ARG A 55 -0.32 8.40 4.90
CA ARG A 55 -0.31 8.62 6.35
C ARG A 55 -0.48 10.09 6.71
N THR A 56 -0.98 10.36 7.91
CA THR A 56 -1.07 11.72 8.47
C THR A 56 0.30 12.33 8.79
N GLY A 57 1.34 11.49 8.85
CA GLY A 57 2.71 11.90 9.06
C GLY A 57 3.66 10.71 9.06
N SER A 58 4.93 11.00 9.30
CA SER A 58 5.97 9.96 9.40
C SER A 58 6.85 10.23 10.62
N SER A 59 7.62 11.32 10.57
CA SER A 59 8.59 11.64 11.60
C SER A 59 8.80 13.15 11.68
N SER A 60 8.74 13.68 12.90
CA SER A 60 8.78 15.11 13.17
C SER A 60 10.16 15.72 12.96
N PHE A 61 11.24 14.95 13.16
CA PHE A 61 12.61 15.42 13.05
C PHE A 61 13.45 14.54 12.11
N PRO A 62 14.45 15.09 11.40
CA PRO A 62 15.30 14.31 10.51
C PRO A 62 15.97 13.10 11.19
N TRP A 63 16.43 13.25 12.44
CA TRP A 63 17.08 12.19 13.22
C TRP A 63 16.11 11.10 13.72
N HIS A 64 14.80 11.38 13.74
CA HIS A 64 13.76 10.38 14.01
C HIS A 64 13.36 9.58 12.77
N ARG A 65 14.00 9.81 11.62
CA ARG A 65 13.86 8.95 10.43
C ARG A 65 14.97 7.91 10.44
N PRO A 66 14.70 6.65 10.02
CA PRO A 66 15.74 5.67 9.83
C PRO A 66 16.83 6.17 8.90
N GLN A 67 18.07 6.10 9.37
CA GLN A 67 19.26 6.50 8.67
C GLN A 67 20.02 5.28 8.15
N PRO A 68 20.85 5.42 7.11
CA PRO A 68 21.64 4.29 6.59
C PRO A 68 22.60 3.66 7.61
N PHE A 69 22.95 4.39 8.68
CA PHE A 69 23.85 3.95 9.75
C PHE A 69 23.13 3.46 11.00
N ASP A 70 21.79 3.44 11.01
CA ASP A 70 21.04 2.93 12.16
C ASP A 70 21.19 1.40 12.28
N THR A 71 21.24 0.91 13.51
CA THR A 71 20.99 -0.52 13.77
C THR A 71 19.54 -0.87 13.47
N LEU A 72 19.24 -2.15 13.25
CA LEU A 72 17.88 -2.63 13.03
C LEU A 72 16.94 -2.23 14.18
N ASP A 73 17.39 -2.40 15.43
CA ASP A 73 16.64 -1.98 16.62
C ASP A 73 16.35 -0.47 16.63
N THR A 74 17.34 0.35 16.27
CA THR A 74 17.19 1.80 16.22
C THR A 74 16.18 2.20 15.15
N ALA A 75 16.28 1.59 13.96
CA ALA A 75 15.34 1.81 12.88
C ALA A 75 13.92 1.37 13.26
N TYR A 76 13.79 0.23 13.94
CA TYR A 76 12.51 -0.28 14.44
C TYR A 76 11.90 0.65 15.48
N CYS A 77 12.66 1.10 16.49
CA CYS A 77 12.19 2.05 17.49
C CYS A 77 11.67 3.35 16.84
N LYS A 78 12.38 3.87 15.83
CA LYS A 78 11.94 5.05 15.06
C LYS A 78 10.65 4.79 14.27
N ALA A 79 10.55 3.63 13.63
CA ALA A 79 9.36 3.22 12.88
C ALA A 79 8.15 2.93 13.78
N LYS A 80 8.38 2.35 14.96
CA LYS A 80 7.38 2.10 16.01
C LYS A 80 6.81 3.42 16.54
N TYR A 81 7.68 4.35 16.92
CA TYR A 81 7.27 5.69 17.36
C TYR A 81 6.37 6.39 16.32
N ALA A 82 6.72 6.28 15.04
CA ALA A 82 5.92 6.83 13.95
C ALA A 82 4.54 6.17 13.84
N ALA A 83 4.49 4.84 13.86
CA ALA A 83 3.26 4.06 13.72
C ALA A 83 2.27 4.28 14.87
N GLU A 84 2.77 4.46 16.09
CA GLU A 84 1.94 4.73 17.27
C GLU A 84 1.37 6.16 17.25
N LYS A 85 2.14 7.12 16.72
CA LYS A 85 1.79 8.55 16.73
C LYS A 85 0.89 9.00 15.58
N PHE A 86 1.09 8.45 14.38
CA PHE A 86 0.40 8.86 13.16
C PHE A 86 -0.64 7.82 12.72
N GLN A 87 -1.50 8.21 11.77
CA GLN A 87 -2.58 7.37 11.27
C GLN A 87 -2.48 7.11 9.77
N ILE A 88 -3.03 5.98 9.34
CA ILE A 88 -3.25 5.64 7.93
C ILE A 88 -4.52 6.37 7.46
N LEU A 89 -4.40 7.19 6.42
CA LEU A 89 -5.48 7.90 5.76
C LEU A 89 -6.08 7.07 4.62
N GLN A 90 -5.19 6.52 3.80
CA GLN A 90 -5.54 5.66 2.70
C GLN A 90 -4.66 4.42 2.71
N PHE A 91 -5.30 3.28 2.47
CA PHE A 91 -4.64 2.02 2.20
C PHE A 91 -4.87 1.72 0.71
N SER A 92 -3.84 1.91 -0.12
CA SER A 92 -3.90 1.51 -1.51
C SER A 92 -3.46 0.05 -1.60
N LEU A 93 -4.31 -0.81 -2.15
CA LEU A 93 -4.08 -2.25 -2.32
C LEU A 93 -4.23 -2.58 -3.79
N CYS A 94 -3.36 -3.41 -4.33
CA CYS A 94 -3.45 -3.81 -5.72
C CYS A 94 -2.93 -5.24 -5.87
N PRO A 95 -3.84 -6.21 -6.04
CA PRO A 95 -3.50 -7.54 -6.51
C PRO A 95 -3.05 -7.48 -7.97
N PHE A 96 -2.00 -8.24 -8.30
CA PHE A 96 -1.43 -8.32 -9.64
C PHE A 96 -1.40 -9.77 -10.12
N SER A 97 -1.78 -9.96 -11.37
CA SER A 97 -1.55 -11.22 -12.07
C SER A 97 -0.65 -11.01 -13.29
N VAL A 98 0.15 -12.02 -13.60
CA VAL A 98 1.03 -12.10 -14.75
C VAL A 98 0.41 -13.07 -15.75
N ARG A 99 0.00 -12.56 -16.91
CA ARG A 99 -0.59 -13.35 -18.00
C ARG A 99 0.06 -12.94 -19.31
N ASP A 100 0.57 -13.90 -20.09
CA ASP A 100 1.22 -13.65 -21.39
C ASP A 100 2.29 -12.53 -21.35
N SER A 101 3.14 -12.51 -20.31
CA SER A 101 4.16 -11.47 -20.09
C SER A 101 3.60 -10.05 -19.87
N LYS A 102 2.30 -9.93 -19.57
CA LYS A 102 1.64 -8.69 -19.18
C LYS A 102 1.25 -8.73 -17.70
N LEU A 103 1.34 -7.58 -17.06
CA LEU A 103 0.86 -7.39 -15.68
C LEU A 103 -0.55 -6.87 -15.73
N ILE A 104 -1.47 -7.55 -15.07
CA ILE A 104 -2.85 -7.14 -14.90
C ILE A 104 -3.01 -6.65 -13.47
N ALA A 105 -3.40 -5.40 -13.30
CA ALA A 105 -3.52 -4.74 -11.99
C ALA A 105 -4.98 -4.53 -11.60
N HIS A 106 -5.34 -4.85 -10.35
CA HIS A 106 -6.67 -4.59 -9.81
C HIS A 106 -6.59 -3.58 -8.64
N PRO A 107 -6.51 -2.26 -8.90
CA PRO A 107 -6.22 -1.28 -7.85
C PRO A 107 -7.45 -0.85 -7.04
N TYR A 108 -7.32 -0.96 -5.73
CA TYR A 108 -8.27 -0.50 -4.71
C TYR A 108 -7.63 0.58 -3.84
N ASN A 109 -8.40 1.58 -3.46
CA ASN A 109 -7.96 2.62 -2.54
C ASN A 109 -8.98 2.79 -1.42
N PHE A 110 -8.65 2.27 -0.23
CA PHE A 110 -9.52 2.32 0.93
C PHE A 110 -9.28 3.59 1.73
N HIS A 111 -10.34 4.35 1.98
CA HIS A 111 -10.31 5.53 2.84
C HIS A 111 -10.57 5.08 4.28
N LEU A 112 -9.61 5.30 5.18
CA LEU A 112 -9.66 4.77 6.55
C LEU A 112 -9.73 5.87 7.58
N PHE A 113 -10.74 5.88 8.44
CA PHE A 113 -10.88 6.90 9.49
C PHE A 113 -11.08 6.26 10.86
N PRO A 114 -10.29 6.63 11.90
CA PRO A 114 -10.50 6.12 13.24
C PRO A 114 -11.77 6.66 13.88
N ARG A 115 -12.83 5.85 13.83
CA ARG A 115 -14.11 6.13 14.48
C ARG A 115 -14.41 5.05 15.51
N ASP A 116 -14.91 5.47 16.67
CA ASP A 116 -15.59 4.57 17.60
C ASP A 116 -17.02 4.35 17.08
N GLU A 117 -17.28 3.23 16.42
CA GLU A 117 -18.64 2.88 15.99
C GLU A 117 -19.41 2.09 17.05
N LEU A 118 -18.73 1.61 18.09
CA LEU A 118 -19.29 0.59 18.96
C LEU A 118 -19.68 1.14 20.34
N ASN A 119 -19.33 2.40 20.65
CA ASN A 119 -19.65 3.08 21.92
C ASN A 119 -19.26 2.24 23.16
N ILE A 120 -18.26 1.36 23.04
CA ILE A 120 -17.90 0.37 24.09
C ILE A 120 -17.00 1.02 25.15
N GLY A 121 -17.27 2.28 25.53
CA GLY A 121 -16.52 3.02 26.53
C GLY A 121 -15.01 3.13 26.24
N MET A 122 -14.60 3.09 24.96
CA MET A 122 -13.20 3.21 24.58
C MET A 122 -12.69 4.63 24.81
N PRO A 123 -11.42 4.82 25.21
CA PRO A 123 -10.85 6.16 25.36
C PRO A 123 -10.90 6.91 24.02
N SER A 124 -11.15 8.22 24.08
CA SER A 124 -11.19 9.10 22.92
C SER A 124 -9.97 8.91 22.01
N TYR A 125 -10.19 8.48 20.78
CA TYR A 125 -9.11 8.30 19.81
C TYR A 125 -8.49 9.64 19.45
N SER A 126 -7.17 9.75 19.62
CA SER A 126 -6.39 10.88 19.15
C SER A 126 -5.23 10.38 18.31
N PHE A 127 -4.89 11.15 17.27
CA PHE A 127 -3.73 10.90 16.42
C PHE A 127 -3.09 12.23 16.06
N SER A 128 -1.79 12.19 15.77
CA SER A 128 -1.07 13.38 15.31
C SER A 128 -1.19 13.53 13.80
N CYS A 129 -1.14 14.78 13.34
CA CYS A 129 -0.98 15.12 11.93
C CYS A 129 0.27 15.97 11.74
N GLN A 130 1.06 15.65 10.73
CA GLN A 130 2.19 16.47 10.32
C GLN A 130 1.73 17.45 9.24
N VAL A 131 1.89 18.75 9.51
CA VAL A 131 1.42 19.83 8.63
C VAL A 131 1.89 19.64 7.19
N SER A 132 3.19 19.36 6.99
CA SER A 132 3.74 19.17 5.64
C SER A 132 3.12 17.99 4.88
N HIS A 133 2.73 16.92 5.57
CA HIS A 133 2.10 15.77 4.94
C HIS A 133 0.65 16.09 4.58
N LEU A 134 -0.11 16.70 5.50
CA LEU A 134 -1.47 17.17 5.20
C LEU A 134 -1.48 18.15 4.03
N THR A 135 -0.56 19.12 3.99
CA THR A 135 -0.45 20.05 2.85
C THR A 135 -0.12 19.34 1.55
N SER A 136 0.77 18.34 1.57
CA SER A 136 1.10 17.56 0.36
C SER A 136 -0.12 16.81 -0.17
N ILE A 137 -0.86 16.16 0.73
CA ILE A 137 -2.05 15.36 0.38
C ILE A 137 -3.20 16.26 -0.09
N ALA A 138 -3.36 17.43 0.53
CA ALA A 138 -4.33 18.43 0.10
C ALA A 138 -4.06 18.93 -1.32
N ARG A 139 -2.78 19.07 -1.72
CA ARG A 139 -2.38 19.46 -3.08
C ARG A 139 -2.62 18.38 -4.12
N GLU A 140 -2.85 17.14 -3.70
CA GLU A 140 -3.23 16.01 -4.56
C GLU A 140 -4.76 15.83 -4.61
N ASP A 141 -5.52 16.89 -4.30
CA ASP A 141 -6.99 16.96 -4.28
C ASP A 141 -7.67 15.95 -3.34
N PHE A 142 -7.00 15.59 -2.24
CA PHE A 142 -7.56 14.67 -1.25
C PHE A 142 -8.79 15.27 -0.56
N ASP A 143 -9.86 14.50 -0.55
CA ASP A 143 -11.14 14.90 0.01
C ASP A 143 -11.21 14.56 1.50
N PHE A 144 -10.72 15.48 2.33
CA PHE A 144 -10.78 15.33 3.79
C PHE A 144 -12.20 15.24 4.33
N GLY A 145 -13.18 15.84 3.64
CA GLY A 145 -14.59 15.76 4.03
C GLY A 145 -15.09 14.32 3.89
N ALA A 146 -14.97 13.76 2.68
CA ALA A 146 -15.35 12.37 2.42
C ALA A 146 -14.59 11.38 3.31
N TRP A 147 -13.31 11.65 3.57
CA TRP A 147 -12.50 10.84 4.48
C TRP A 147 -13.04 10.80 5.91
N VAL A 148 -13.43 11.96 6.47
CA VAL A 148 -13.97 12.03 7.84
C VAL A 148 -15.39 11.45 7.90
N TYR A 149 -16.24 11.77 6.94
CA TYR A 149 -17.66 11.38 6.97
C TYR A 149 -17.90 9.91 6.58
N ASP A 150 -17.20 9.42 5.55
CA ASP A 150 -17.43 8.10 4.93
C ASP A 150 -16.16 7.21 4.93
N GLY A 151 -15.13 7.56 5.71
CA GLY A 151 -13.97 6.68 5.90
C GLY A 151 -14.35 5.39 6.64
N LYS A 152 -13.84 4.25 6.18
CA LYS A 152 -14.03 2.96 6.85
C LYS A 152 -13.30 2.95 8.19
N PRO A 153 -13.96 2.54 9.29
CA PRO A 153 -13.31 2.39 10.58
C PRO A 153 -12.16 1.39 10.56
N ASN A 154 -11.06 1.75 11.22
CA ASN A 154 -10.01 0.82 11.60
C ASN A 154 -10.26 0.29 13.02
N CYS A 155 -11.22 -0.62 13.16
CA CYS A 155 -11.63 -1.14 14.47
C CYS A 155 -10.54 -1.88 15.28
N GLY A 156 -9.30 -1.96 14.77
CA GLY A 156 -8.13 -2.57 15.43
C GLY A 156 -7.10 -1.59 15.98
N GLN A 157 -7.43 -0.33 16.29
CA GLN A 157 -6.42 0.58 16.85
C GLN A 157 -6.07 0.19 18.29
N PHE A 158 -5.06 -0.67 18.44
CA PHE A 158 -4.56 -1.18 19.74
C PHE A 158 -3.64 -0.20 20.47
N THR A 159 -3.34 0.96 19.89
CA THR A 159 -2.27 1.87 20.36
C THR A 159 -2.56 2.58 21.69
N SER A 160 -3.82 2.61 22.14
CA SER A 160 -4.23 3.40 23.32
C SER A 160 -5.03 2.58 24.35
N VAL A 161 -4.98 1.26 24.25
CA VAL A 161 -5.83 0.36 25.04
C VAL A 161 -4.92 -0.63 25.76
N SER A 162 -5.18 -0.90 27.03
CA SER A 162 -4.38 -1.89 27.76
C SER A 162 -4.48 -3.26 27.06
N PRO A 163 -3.37 -4.03 26.95
CA PRO A 163 -3.38 -5.36 26.37
C PRO A 163 -4.45 -6.28 26.98
N SER A 164 -4.71 -6.14 28.28
CA SER A 164 -5.74 -6.90 29.01
C SER A 164 -7.17 -6.61 28.52
N LEU A 165 -7.51 -5.34 28.29
CA LEU A 165 -8.84 -4.94 27.83
C LEU A 165 -9.05 -5.31 26.35
N ILE A 166 -7.97 -5.30 25.56
CA ILE A 166 -7.97 -5.79 24.18
C ILE A 166 -8.31 -7.29 24.17
N GLU A 167 -7.64 -8.09 24.99
CA GLU A 167 -7.82 -9.54 25.03
C GLU A 167 -9.20 -9.96 25.58
N GLU A 168 -9.73 -9.22 26.56
CA GLU A 168 -11.09 -9.37 27.07
C GLU A 168 -12.13 -9.10 25.97
N LYS A 169 -12.00 -7.97 25.26
CA LYS A 169 -12.88 -7.67 24.11
C LYS A 169 -12.75 -8.73 23.03
N PHE A 170 -11.55 -9.19 22.68
CA PHE A 170 -11.38 -10.28 21.70
C PHE A 170 -12.07 -11.59 22.11
N LYS A 171 -12.23 -11.86 23.41
CA LYS A 171 -13.03 -12.99 23.89
C LYS A 171 -14.53 -12.71 23.72
N GLU A 172 -15.01 -11.51 24.04
CA GLU A 172 -16.41 -11.12 23.86
C GLU A 172 -16.84 -11.18 22.39
N LEU A 173 -15.97 -10.77 21.45
CA LEU A 173 -16.25 -10.80 20.01
C LEU A 173 -16.48 -12.19 19.43
N ARG A 174 -15.89 -13.22 20.04
CA ARG A 174 -16.12 -14.61 19.61
C ARG A 174 -17.55 -15.06 19.90
N ASN A 175 -18.28 -14.34 20.75
CA ASN A 175 -19.64 -14.64 21.16
C ASN A 175 -20.68 -13.69 20.53
N LEU A 176 -20.28 -12.72 19.70
CA LEU A 176 -21.20 -11.84 19.00
C LEU A 176 -21.82 -12.53 17.77
N GLU A 177 -23.04 -12.14 17.44
CA GLU A 177 -23.68 -12.52 16.18
C GLU A 177 -22.85 -12.03 14.97
N ASP A 178 -22.91 -12.76 13.85
CA ASP A 178 -22.04 -12.54 12.69
C ASP A 178 -22.05 -11.09 12.16
N GLU A 179 -23.18 -10.38 12.25
CA GLU A 179 -23.31 -8.99 11.78
C GLU A 179 -22.65 -7.95 12.72
N GLU A 180 -22.68 -8.15 14.03
CA GLU A 180 -21.96 -7.29 14.97
C GLU A 180 -20.45 -7.57 14.92
N SER A 181 -20.07 -8.84 14.71
CA SER A 181 -18.68 -9.23 14.45
C SER A 181 -18.11 -8.57 13.19
N LYS A 182 -18.88 -8.50 12.09
CA LYS A 182 -18.47 -7.81 10.84
C LYS A 182 -18.25 -6.31 11.03
N LYS A 183 -19.17 -5.63 11.74
CA LYS A 183 -18.99 -4.21 12.10
C LYS A 183 -17.73 -4.01 12.95
N PHE A 184 -17.46 -4.93 13.87
CA PHE A 184 -16.27 -4.88 14.69
C PHE A 184 -14.97 -5.16 13.92
N ARG A 185 -14.96 -6.00 12.88
CA ARG A 185 -13.73 -6.26 12.11
C ARG A 185 -13.30 -5.04 11.31
N GLY A 186 -14.24 -4.26 10.80
CA GLY A 186 -13.94 -3.05 10.02
C GLY A 186 -12.99 -3.35 8.86
N PHE A 187 -11.91 -2.56 8.70
CA PHE A 187 -10.90 -2.82 7.66
C PHE A 187 -10.03 -4.08 7.92
N ARG A 188 -10.03 -4.64 9.13
CA ARG A 188 -9.22 -5.83 9.46
C ARG A 188 -9.59 -7.04 8.59
N GLU A 189 -10.83 -7.12 8.14
CA GLU A 189 -11.29 -8.17 7.22
C GLU A 189 -10.44 -8.24 5.94
N VAL A 190 -10.02 -7.09 5.40
CA VAL A 190 -9.15 -7.03 4.21
C VAL A 190 -7.75 -7.56 4.54
N ILE A 191 -7.23 -7.25 5.73
CA ILE A 191 -5.93 -7.78 6.18
C ILE A 191 -5.99 -9.30 6.39
N GLU A 192 -7.10 -9.81 6.94
CA GLU A 192 -7.34 -11.24 7.08
C GLU A 192 -7.45 -11.94 5.72
N MET A 193 -8.08 -11.32 4.72
CA MET A 193 -8.13 -11.86 3.36
C MET A 193 -6.75 -11.95 2.71
N ILE A 194 -5.94 -10.89 2.82
CA ILE A 194 -4.55 -10.88 2.31
C ILE A 194 -3.72 -11.95 3.03
N SER A 195 -3.87 -12.06 4.35
CA SER A 195 -3.16 -13.08 5.13
C SER A 195 -3.60 -14.48 4.70
N ALA A 196 -4.90 -14.74 4.57
CA ALA A 196 -5.42 -16.06 4.20
C ALA A 196 -4.99 -16.50 2.79
N SER A 197 -4.75 -15.57 1.88
CA SER A 197 -4.31 -15.90 0.52
C SER A 197 -2.85 -16.35 0.46
N GLN A 198 -2.04 -15.98 1.45
CA GLN A 198 -0.60 -16.30 1.55
C GLN A 198 0.20 -15.82 0.32
N ASN A 199 -0.35 -14.89 -0.46
CA ASN A 199 0.33 -14.33 -1.62
C ASN A 199 1.59 -13.54 -1.20
N PRO A 200 2.64 -13.56 -2.04
CA PRO A 200 3.78 -12.67 -1.87
C PRO A 200 3.36 -11.21 -1.81
N ILE A 201 3.89 -10.48 -0.83
CA ILE A 201 3.63 -9.06 -0.63
C ILE A 201 4.78 -8.23 -1.16
N VAL A 202 4.51 -7.38 -2.15
CA VAL A 202 5.46 -6.40 -2.69
C VAL A 202 5.34 -5.10 -1.90
N SER A 203 6.42 -4.72 -1.21
CA SER A 203 6.50 -3.51 -0.39
C SER A 203 7.64 -2.60 -0.87
N TYR A 204 7.48 -1.28 -0.71
CA TYR A 204 8.57 -0.37 -1.04
C TYR A 204 9.61 -0.34 0.08
N SER A 205 9.14 -0.28 1.33
CA SER A 205 9.98 -0.27 2.52
C SER A 205 9.26 -0.97 3.66
N SER A 206 9.51 -2.27 3.76
CA SER A 206 8.83 -3.21 4.65
C SER A 206 8.67 -2.68 6.07
N LEU A 207 9.76 -2.26 6.73
CA LEU A 207 9.74 -1.81 8.12
C LEU A 207 8.72 -0.70 8.38
N HIS A 208 8.65 0.32 7.52
CA HIS A 208 7.77 1.48 7.73
C HIS A 208 6.30 1.19 7.45
N GLU A 209 6.05 0.28 6.52
CA GLU A 209 4.74 -0.10 6.06
C GLU A 209 4.10 -1.08 7.05
N PHE A 210 4.85 -2.10 7.44
CA PHE A 210 4.36 -3.14 8.33
C PHE A 210 4.28 -2.73 9.80
N THR A 211 5.08 -1.77 10.29
CA THR A 211 4.85 -1.26 11.66
C THR A 211 3.49 -0.57 11.79
N PHE A 212 3.07 0.17 10.76
CA PHE A 212 1.72 0.76 10.71
C PHE A 212 0.65 -0.33 10.61
N ILE A 213 0.79 -1.30 9.71
CA ILE A 213 -0.19 -2.39 9.58
C ILE A 213 -0.33 -3.17 10.89
N HIS A 214 0.79 -3.53 11.49
CA HIS A 214 0.80 -4.28 12.74
C HIS A 214 0.09 -3.50 13.84
N SER A 215 0.48 -2.24 14.06
CA SER A 215 -0.07 -1.35 15.08
C SER A 215 -1.58 -1.10 14.94
N LYS A 216 -2.09 -1.02 13.70
CA LYS A 216 -3.49 -0.62 13.43
C LYS A 216 -4.45 -1.77 13.17
N PHE A 217 -3.96 -2.96 12.84
CA PHE A 217 -4.82 -4.07 12.41
C PHE A 217 -4.48 -5.43 13.06
N LEU A 218 -3.25 -5.62 13.53
CA LEU A 218 -2.81 -6.92 14.06
C LEU A 218 -2.80 -6.95 15.58
N ALA A 219 -1.94 -6.14 16.20
CA ALA A 219 -1.69 -6.11 17.64
C ALA A 219 -0.83 -4.88 18.04
N PRO A 220 -0.74 -4.54 19.34
CA PRO A 220 0.28 -3.61 19.82
C PRO A 220 1.67 -3.99 19.30
N LEU A 221 2.49 -2.99 18.97
CA LEU A 221 3.83 -3.24 18.43
C LEU A 221 4.75 -3.86 19.51
N PRO A 222 5.41 -4.99 19.23
CA PRO A 222 6.33 -5.65 20.18
C PRO A 222 7.48 -4.74 20.63
N THR A 223 8.16 -5.14 21.70
CA THR A 223 9.32 -4.39 22.22
C THR A 223 10.57 -4.63 21.39
N SER A 224 10.79 -5.88 20.94
CA SER A 224 11.91 -6.27 20.08
C SER A 224 11.52 -6.32 18.60
N ILE A 225 12.48 -6.04 17.73
CA ILE A 225 12.33 -6.23 16.29
C ILE A 225 12.16 -7.72 15.92
N ASP A 226 12.75 -8.64 16.68
CA ASP A 226 12.65 -10.09 16.41
C ASP A 226 11.24 -10.62 16.65
N GLU A 227 10.59 -10.14 17.73
CA GLU A 227 9.20 -10.45 18.02
C GLU A 227 8.27 -9.86 16.96
N PHE A 228 8.54 -8.63 16.53
CA PHE A 228 7.81 -7.99 15.43
C PHE A 228 7.97 -8.75 14.11
N ALA A 229 9.19 -9.17 13.76
CA ALA A 229 9.44 -9.94 12.55
C ALA A 229 8.74 -11.30 12.62
N SER A 230 8.79 -11.98 13.77
CA SER A 230 8.14 -13.27 14.00
C SER A 230 6.62 -13.16 13.90
N SER A 231 6.01 -12.16 14.55
CA SER A 231 4.56 -11.94 14.48
C SER A 231 4.11 -11.56 13.07
N LEU A 232 4.91 -10.77 12.35
CA LEU A 232 4.60 -10.37 10.99
C LEU A 232 4.68 -11.56 10.02
N HIS A 233 5.68 -12.44 10.17
CA HIS A 233 5.88 -13.60 9.31
C HIS A 233 4.71 -14.60 9.39
N LEU A 234 4.01 -14.66 10.53
CA LEU A 234 2.79 -15.47 10.67
C LEU A 234 1.63 -14.94 9.79
N VAL A 235 1.61 -13.64 9.51
CA VAL A 235 0.53 -12.99 8.75
C VAL A 235 0.90 -12.84 7.27
N PHE A 236 2.16 -12.46 7.00
CA PHE A 236 2.71 -12.25 5.66
C PHE A 236 4.01 -13.07 5.55
N PRO A 237 3.93 -14.34 5.09
CA PRO A 237 5.07 -15.24 5.08
C PRO A 237 6.17 -14.77 4.11
N GLN A 238 5.78 -14.16 2.99
CA GLN A 238 6.68 -13.75 1.93
C GLN A 238 6.53 -12.26 1.64
N VAL A 239 7.57 -11.49 1.97
CA VAL A 239 7.64 -10.05 1.72
C VAL A 239 8.82 -9.76 0.79
N LEU A 240 8.52 -9.08 -0.31
CA LEU A 240 9.48 -8.68 -1.33
C LEU A 240 9.72 -7.18 -1.23
N GLU A 241 10.90 -6.80 -0.75
CA GLU A 241 11.25 -5.40 -0.60
C GLU A 241 11.91 -4.83 -1.85
N VAL A 242 11.19 -3.97 -2.56
CA VAL A 242 11.64 -3.36 -3.83
C VAL A 242 12.91 -2.54 -3.63
N LYS A 243 13.03 -1.81 -2.52
CA LYS A 243 14.23 -1.01 -2.20
C LYS A 243 15.49 -1.88 -2.07
N GLN A 244 15.38 -3.09 -1.53
CA GLN A 244 16.49 -4.04 -1.44
C GLN A 244 16.84 -4.62 -2.81
N LEU A 245 15.85 -4.88 -3.67
CA LEU A 245 16.13 -5.34 -5.04
C LEU A 245 16.81 -4.24 -5.86
N MET A 246 16.35 -3.00 -5.73
CA MET A 246 16.94 -1.85 -6.43
C MET A 246 18.40 -1.62 -6.08
N SER A 247 18.82 -1.89 -4.84
CA SER A 247 20.23 -1.68 -4.42
C SER A 247 21.21 -2.60 -5.16
N LYS A 248 20.72 -3.69 -5.76
CA LYS A 248 21.51 -4.60 -6.63
C LYS A 248 21.75 -4.03 -8.02
N ILE A 249 21.02 -2.98 -8.43
CA ILE A 249 21.19 -2.30 -9.71
C ILE A 249 22.14 -1.11 -9.53
N GLY A 250 23.18 -1.02 -10.37
CA GLY A 250 24.16 0.05 -10.32
C GLY A 250 23.52 1.45 -10.38
N GLY A 251 23.95 2.38 -9.51
CA GLY A 251 23.45 3.76 -9.48
C GLY A 251 22.17 4.01 -8.67
N LEU A 252 21.55 2.95 -8.13
CA LEU A 252 20.30 3.02 -7.35
C LEU A 252 20.49 2.87 -5.83
N SER A 253 21.72 3.01 -5.32
CA SER A 253 22.02 2.89 -3.89
C SER A 253 21.49 4.04 -3.03
N LYS A 254 21.09 5.16 -3.64
CA LYS A 254 20.54 6.32 -2.93
C LYS A 254 19.07 6.11 -2.58
N PRO A 255 18.59 6.56 -1.40
CA PRO A 255 17.17 6.58 -1.10
C PRO A 255 16.43 7.46 -2.11
N MET A 256 15.43 6.90 -2.78
CA MET A 256 14.59 7.61 -3.73
C MET A 256 13.11 7.46 -3.37
N SER A 257 12.24 8.30 -3.93
CA SER A 257 10.82 8.02 -3.97
C SER A 257 10.50 7.04 -5.11
N ILE A 258 9.35 6.36 -5.05
CA ILE A 258 8.89 5.47 -6.13
C ILE A 258 8.88 6.22 -7.48
N ALA A 259 8.39 7.47 -7.51
CA ALA A 259 8.34 8.28 -8.72
C ALA A 259 9.75 8.62 -9.25
N ALA A 260 10.68 8.98 -8.36
CA ALA A 260 12.06 9.26 -8.75
C ALA A 260 12.77 7.99 -9.26
N ALA A 261 12.53 6.84 -8.62
CA ALA A 261 13.05 5.54 -9.04
C ALA A 261 12.56 5.15 -10.44
N LEU A 262 11.25 5.28 -10.69
CA LEU A 262 10.67 5.05 -12.01
C LEU A 262 11.26 5.99 -13.06
N SER A 263 11.40 7.28 -12.74
CA SER A 263 11.99 8.27 -13.64
C SER A 263 13.44 7.94 -13.99
N TYR A 264 14.26 7.60 -13.00
CA TYR A 264 15.64 7.17 -13.18
C TYR A 264 15.72 5.93 -14.08
N LEU A 265 14.95 4.88 -13.76
CA LEU A 265 14.97 3.65 -14.54
C LEU A 265 14.47 3.85 -15.97
N LYS A 266 13.49 4.73 -16.21
CA LYS A 266 13.03 5.10 -17.56
C LYS A 266 14.13 5.78 -18.38
N LYS A 267 14.96 6.61 -17.75
CA LYS A 267 16.03 7.35 -18.42
C LYS A 267 17.28 6.48 -18.70
N HIS A 268 17.60 5.56 -17.81
CA HIS A 268 18.87 4.83 -17.84
C HIS A 268 18.79 3.40 -18.38
N TYR A 269 17.58 2.79 -18.40
CA TYR A 269 17.42 1.40 -18.82
C TYR A 269 16.23 1.20 -19.75
N TYR A 270 16.48 0.46 -20.84
CA TYR A 270 15.42 -0.01 -21.73
C TYR A 270 14.89 -1.36 -21.23
N ALA A 271 13.78 -1.31 -20.50
CA ALA A 271 13.02 -2.48 -20.07
C ALA A 271 11.52 -2.15 -20.20
N PRO A 272 10.91 -2.43 -21.37
CA PRO A 272 9.49 -2.20 -21.57
C PRO A 272 8.70 -3.13 -20.63
N THR A 273 7.74 -2.55 -19.91
CA THR A 273 6.87 -3.27 -18.99
C THR A 273 5.45 -3.02 -19.44
N TYR A 274 4.72 -4.06 -19.81
CA TYR A 274 3.34 -3.96 -20.25
C TYR A 274 2.43 -4.13 -19.03
N LEU A 275 1.81 -3.02 -18.63
CA LEU A 275 0.87 -2.97 -17.52
C LEU A 275 -0.51 -2.68 -18.09
N ASP A 276 -1.39 -3.66 -17.98
CA ASP A 276 -2.80 -3.55 -18.32
C ASP A 276 -3.58 -3.35 -17.00
N ILE A 277 -4.45 -2.34 -16.96
CA ILE A 277 -5.41 -2.17 -15.87
C ILE A 277 -6.78 -2.43 -16.49
N PRO A 278 -7.52 -3.45 -16.05
CA PRO A 278 -8.87 -3.69 -16.53
C PRO A 278 -9.72 -2.44 -16.34
N ILE A 279 -10.36 -1.99 -17.42
CA ILE A 279 -11.26 -0.84 -17.37
C ILE A 279 -12.52 -1.30 -16.64
N GLU A 280 -12.72 -0.84 -15.41
CA GLU A 280 -14.02 -0.97 -14.74
C GLU A 280 -15.05 -0.10 -15.48
N ALA A 281 -16.32 -0.55 -15.51
CA ALA A 281 -17.42 0.23 -16.09
C ALA A 281 -17.43 1.67 -15.52
N PRO A 282 -17.75 2.71 -16.32
CA PRO A 282 -17.57 4.10 -15.92
C PRO A 282 -18.37 4.43 -14.65
N GLY A 283 -17.66 4.41 -13.52
CA GLY A 283 -18.06 4.98 -12.24
C GLY A 283 -17.33 6.29 -12.05
N ASN A 284 -18.07 7.33 -11.65
CA ASN A 284 -17.73 8.75 -11.80
C ASN A 284 -16.54 9.29 -10.96
N ASP A 285 -15.64 8.46 -10.45
CA ASP A 285 -14.60 8.84 -9.48
C ASP A 285 -13.17 8.61 -10.04
N HIS A 286 -12.86 9.18 -11.21
CA HIS A 286 -11.49 9.26 -11.74
C HIS A 286 -10.66 10.32 -11.00
N LYS A 287 -10.31 10.07 -9.73
CA LYS A 287 -9.37 10.92 -8.98
C LYS A 287 -7.95 10.35 -9.08
N PRO A 288 -6.90 11.20 -9.20
CA PRO A 288 -5.52 10.76 -9.39
C PRO A 288 -4.86 10.11 -8.14
N GLN A 289 -5.65 9.73 -7.14
CA GLN A 289 -5.19 9.23 -5.84
C GLN A 289 -5.10 7.70 -5.83
N GLY A 290 -4.11 7.18 -5.09
CA GLY A 290 -3.89 5.73 -4.95
C GLY A 290 -3.00 5.12 -6.05
N HIS A 291 -2.48 5.92 -6.98
CA HIS A 291 -1.55 5.45 -8.02
C HIS A 291 -0.22 4.91 -7.46
N ASN A 292 0.08 5.11 -6.18
CA ASN A 292 1.37 4.69 -5.60
C ASN A 292 1.52 3.17 -5.53
N ALA A 293 0.45 2.40 -5.28
CA ALA A 293 0.50 0.94 -5.34
C ALA A 293 0.76 0.44 -6.79
N ILE A 294 0.10 1.06 -7.77
CA ILE A 294 0.33 0.76 -9.20
C ILE A 294 1.76 1.10 -9.61
N ARG A 295 2.25 2.30 -9.24
CA ARG A 295 3.62 2.74 -9.48
C ARG A 295 4.64 1.82 -8.80
N LEU A 296 4.34 1.33 -7.60
CA LEU A 296 5.19 0.39 -6.87
C LEU A 296 5.32 -0.92 -7.64
N CYS A 297 4.23 -1.48 -8.16
CA CYS A 297 4.31 -2.70 -8.95
C CYS A 297 4.95 -2.51 -10.32
N HIS A 298 4.69 -1.39 -10.99
CA HIS A 298 5.41 -1.05 -12.22
C HIS A 298 6.92 -0.94 -11.96
N LEU A 299 7.30 -0.37 -10.81
CA LEU A 299 8.70 -0.32 -10.38
C LEU A 299 9.26 -1.72 -10.09
N PHE A 300 8.52 -2.54 -9.34
CA PHE A 300 8.91 -3.91 -9.00
C PHE A 300 9.12 -4.77 -10.24
N ALA A 301 8.17 -4.77 -11.18
CA ALA A 301 8.27 -5.52 -12.42
C ALA A 301 9.46 -5.08 -13.27
N LYS A 302 9.69 -3.76 -13.37
CA LYS A 302 10.85 -3.24 -14.08
C LYS A 302 12.17 -3.65 -13.42
N VAL A 303 12.24 -3.63 -12.09
CA VAL A 303 13.40 -4.09 -11.32
C VAL A 303 13.63 -5.59 -11.54
N CYS A 304 12.58 -6.42 -11.49
CA CYS A 304 12.66 -7.85 -11.76
C CYS A 304 13.15 -8.15 -13.17
N SER A 305 12.63 -7.43 -14.18
CA SER A 305 13.09 -7.55 -15.57
C SER A 305 14.59 -7.25 -15.71
N LEU A 306 15.08 -6.19 -15.05
CA LEU A 306 16.50 -5.83 -15.08
C LEU A 306 17.39 -6.83 -14.34
N LEU A 307 16.88 -7.45 -13.28
CA LEU A 307 17.58 -8.47 -12.49
C LEU A 307 17.38 -9.89 -13.05
N LYS A 308 16.60 -10.05 -14.13
CA LYS A 308 16.21 -11.35 -14.70
C LYS A 308 15.54 -12.29 -13.69
N ILE A 309 14.73 -11.72 -12.80
CA ILE A 309 13.88 -12.47 -11.88
C ILE A 309 12.59 -12.83 -12.63
N ASP A 310 12.25 -14.11 -12.68
CA ASP A 310 11.02 -14.59 -13.28
C ASP A 310 9.84 -14.30 -12.35
N LEU A 311 8.88 -13.50 -12.82
CA LEU A 311 7.70 -13.10 -12.05
C LEU A 311 6.63 -14.20 -11.96
N SER A 312 6.72 -15.26 -12.77
CA SER A 312 5.73 -16.36 -12.78
C SER A 312 5.93 -17.40 -11.67
N GLY A 313 7.06 -17.31 -10.94
CA GLY A 313 7.38 -18.17 -9.79
C GLY A 313 7.73 -17.40 -8.52
N VAL A 314 7.31 -16.13 -8.44
CA VAL A 314 7.49 -15.25 -7.27
C VAL A 314 6.40 -15.50 -6.25
#